data_AF-A0A7X9BTK3-F1
#
_entry.id   AF-A0A7X9BTK3-F1
#
_cell.length_a   1.000
_cell.length_b   1.000
_cell.length_c   1.000
_cell.angle_alpha   90.00
_cell.angle_beta   90.00
_cell.angle_gamma   90.00
#
_symmetry.space_group_name_H-M   'P 1'
#
loop_
_entity.id
_entity.type
_entity.pdbx_description
1 polymer ?
#
loop_
_entity_poly.entity_id
_entity_poly.type
_entity_poly.pdbx_seq_one_letter_code
_entity_poly.pdbx_strand_id
1 'polypeptide(L)'
;EVDACIWTGAVGQTGMYAIAEVLDGKINPSGRLVDTYAYDSTSAPSFANLGDYSIINANEEVKNSGKYMVYSEGIYIGYRYYETRYEDSVMGVEHVGEFAYKDEVQFPFGYGMSYTNFTYSNYQVVEGTDAFEVTVDVKNTGDVAGKHVVEVYLQSPYTDYDRENGVEKASVELVGFSKTKLLEPEESQCVTICIPKEELKTYDANMAKTYILDAGDYYITLGTNAHDAINNILAAKGYTTEQGMDAEGNRDLVFKYVVDDIDSTTYAISAETGNTIVN
;
A
#
# COMPACT_ATOMS: atom_id res chain seq x y z
N GLU A 1 -2.87 -2.44 -32.04
CA GLU A 1 -2.54 -3.17 -30.80
C GLU A 1 -1.12 -2.78 -30.41
N VAL A 2 -0.82 -2.71 -29.11
CA VAL A 2 0.50 -2.36 -28.58
C VAL A 2 0.99 -3.56 -27.80
N ASP A 3 2.07 -4.20 -28.23
CA ASP A 3 2.55 -5.47 -27.65
C ASP A 3 3.29 -5.28 -26.32
N ALA A 4 3.93 -4.12 -26.12
CA ALA A 4 4.68 -3.80 -24.92
C ALA A 4 4.66 -2.28 -24.65
N CYS A 5 4.66 -1.92 -23.38
CA CYS A 5 4.76 -0.54 -22.90
C CYS A 5 5.82 -0.46 -21.80
N ILE A 6 6.65 0.59 -21.83
CA ILE A 6 7.62 0.88 -20.77
C ILE A 6 7.45 2.32 -20.31
N TRP A 7 7.18 2.49 -19.02
CA TRP A 7 7.20 3.81 -18.39
C TRP A 7 8.63 4.18 -18.01
N THR A 8 9.19 5.22 -18.61
CA THR A 8 10.59 5.63 -18.39
C THR A 8 10.75 6.88 -17.55
N GLY A 9 9.66 7.63 -17.29
CA GLY A 9 9.72 8.91 -16.57
C GLY A 9 10.67 9.93 -17.20
N ALA A 10 11.19 10.84 -16.37
CA ALA A 10 12.20 11.82 -16.77
C ALA A 10 13.62 11.25 -16.59
N VAL A 11 14.31 10.99 -17.70
CA VAL A 11 15.55 10.17 -17.71
C VAL A 11 16.87 10.96 -17.70
N GLY A 12 16.82 12.29 -17.60
CA GLY A 12 18.00 13.14 -17.63
C GLY A 12 18.84 13.02 -18.91
N GLN A 13 20.11 13.44 -18.87
CA GLN A 13 20.97 13.54 -20.06
C GLN A 13 21.47 12.17 -20.58
N THR A 14 21.57 11.16 -19.72
CA THR A 14 22.17 9.86 -20.05
C THR A 14 21.20 8.68 -19.93
N GLY A 15 20.00 8.85 -19.37
CA GLY A 15 19.11 7.71 -19.13
C GLY A 15 18.53 7.08 -20.40
N MET A 16 18.59 7.77 -21.55
CA MET A 16 18.24 7.17 -22.85
C MET A 16 19.15 5.98 -23.24
N TYR A 17 20.41 5.97 -22.78
CA TYR A 17 21.28 4.81 -22.99
C TYR A 17 20.77 3.58 -22.24
N ALA A 18 20.31 3.76 -20.99
CA ALA A 18 19.74 2.67 -20.19
C ALA A 18 18.44 2.14 -20.82
N ILE A 19 17.62 3.00 -21.45
CA ILE A 19 16.42 2.55 -22.16
C ILE A 19 16.80 1.64 -23.33
N ALA A 20 17.82 1.98 -24.12
CA ALA A 20 18.28 1.11 -25.20
C ALA A 20 18.75 -0.26 -24.69
N GLU A 21 19.49 -0.29 -23.58
CA GLU A 21 19.95 -1.52 -22.93
C GLU A 21 18.80 -2.33 -22.30
N VAL A 22 17.70 -1.68 -21.91
CA VAL A 22 16.48 -2.39 -21.49
C VAL A 22 15.78 -3.00 -22.70
N LEU A 23 15.63 -2.25 -23.79
CA LEU A 23 14.94 -2.72 -24.99
C LEU A 23 15.69 -3.84 -25.73
N ASP A 24 17.02 -3.86 -25.69
CA ASP A 24 17.83 -4.92 -26.29
C ASP A 24 18.04 -6.14 -25.37
N GLY A 25 17.50 -6.10 -24.14
CA GLY A 25 17.54 -7.18 -23.17
C GLY A 25 18.84 -7.28 -22.37
N LYS A 26 19.83 -6.39 -22.58
CA LYS A 26 21.06 -6.34 -21.79
C LYS A 26 20.78 -6.04 -20.32
N ILE A 27 19.77 -5.22 -20.04
CA ILE A 27 19.26 -4.93 -18.69
C ILE A 27 17.81 -5.41 -18.60
N ASN A 28 17.56 -6.29 -17.64
CA ASN A 28 16.20 -6.69 -17.29
C ASN A 28 15.52 -5.60 -16.42
N PRO A 29 14.36 -5.04 -16.83
CA PRO A 29 13.66 -4.02 -16.05
C PRO A 29 13.21 -4.60 -14.70
N SER A 30 13.29 -3.77 -13.68
CA SER A 30 12.93 -4.14 -12.30
C SER A 30 12.35 -2.97 -11.51
N GLY A 31 11.86 -1.94 -12.22
CA GLY A 31 11.15 -0.82 -11.61
C GLY A 31 9.76 -1.25 -11.15
N ARG A 32 9.24 -0.54 -10.14
CA ARG A 32 7.89 -0.70 -9.59
C ARG A 32 7.23 0.68 -9.59
N LEU A 33 5.94 0.77 -9.85
CA LEU A 33 5.20 2.03 -9.82
C LEU A 33 5.11 2.58 -8.40
N VAL A 34 5.33 3.88 -8.26
CA VAL A 34 5.23 4.60 -6.97
C VAL A 34 3.89 5.32 -6.81
N ASP A 35 3.04 5.26 -7.83
CA ASP A 35 1.69 5.82 -7.86
C ASP A 35 0.73 4.80 -8.46
N THR A 36 -0.56 4.91 -8.12
CA THR A 36 -1.63 4.16 -8.81
C THR A 36 -1.93 4.82 -10.16
N TYR A 37 -1.97 4.04 -11.22
CA TYR A 37 -2.35 4.52 -12.55
C TYR A 37 -3.80 4.12 -12.79
N ALA A 38 -4.72 5.05 -12.51
CA ALA A 38 -6.13 4.91 -12.81
C ALA A 38 -6.40 5.11 -14.31
N TYR A 39 -7.46 4.49 -14.84
CA TYR A 39 -7.92 4.75 -16.22
C TYR A 39 -8.35 6.20 -16.41
N ASP A 40 -9.00 6.77 -15.39
CA ASP A 40 -9.35 8.17 -15.31
C ASP A 40 -8.71 8.78 -14.06
N SER A 41 -7.72 9.66 -14.23
CA SER A 41 -7.09 10.35 -13.10
C SER A 41 -8.06 11.21 -12.29
N THR A 42 -9.21 11.58 -12.86
CA THR A 42 -10.25 12.36 -12.16
C THR A 42 -11.09 11.53 -11.19
N SER A 43 -10.96 10.20 -11.22
CA SER A 43 -11.56 9.29 -10.23
C SER A 43 -10.88 9.36 -8.86
N ALA A 44 -9.67 9.93 -8.78
CA ALA A 44 -8.98 10.10 -7.50
C ALA A 44 -9.80 11.01 -6.57
N PRO A 45 -9.95 10.67 -5.27
CA PRO A 45 -10.80 11.42 -4.36
C PRO A 45 -10.31 12.86 -4.14
N SER A 46 -9.01 13.10 -4.25
CA SER A 46 -8.42 14.45 -4.22
C SER A 46 -8.86 15.33 -5.38
N PHE A 47 -9.31 14.75 -6.51
CA PHE A 47 -9.78 15.51 -7.66
C PHE A 47 -11.05 16.31 -7.34
N ALA A 48 -11.89 15.85 -6.41
CA ALA A 48 -13.06 16.60 -5.93
C ALA A 48 -12.68 17.94 -5.30
N ASN A 49 -11.46 18.05 -4.76
CA ASN A 49 -10.91 19.25 -4.16
C ASN A 49 -9.81 19.91 -5.00
N LEU A 50 -9.72 19.59 -6.30
CA LEU A 50 -8.76 20.19 -7.22
C LEU A 50 -9.39 21.39 -7.94
N GLY A 51 -8.76 22.57 -7.86
CA GLY A 51 -9.29 23.79 -8.49
C GLY A 51 -8.85 25.09 -7.82
N ASP A 52 -9.51 26.20 -8.19
CA ASP A 52 -9.28 27.52 -7.60
C ASP A 52 -10.27 27.80 -6.45
N TYR A 53 -9.82 27.57 -5.22
CA TYR A 53 -10.60 27.80 -4.01
C TYR A 53 -10.37 29.20 -3.43
N SER A 54 -10.61 30.22 -4.26
CA SER A 54 -10.53 31.62 -3.86
C SER A 54 -11.79 32.05 -3.08
N ILE A 55 -11.61 32.48 -1.84
CA ILE A 55 -12.62 32.99 -0.91
C ILE A 55 -12.75 34.50 -1.13
N ILE A 56 -13.87 34.89 -1.77
CA ILE A 56 -14.14 36.25 -2.25
C ILE A 56 -14.37 37.26 -1.10
N ASN A 57 -14.68 36.76 0.10
CA ASN A 57 -14.95 37.51 1.32
C ASN A 57 -13.99 37.13 2.46
N ALA A 58 -12.78 36.68 2.12
CA ALA A 58 -11.72 36.42 3.09
C ALA A 58 -11.52 37.64 4.01
N ASN A 59 -11.74 37.45 5.31
CA ASN A 59 -11.34 38.41 6.34
C ASN A 59 -9.85 38.22 6.66
N GLU A 60 -9.31 39.00 7.61
CA GLU A 60 -7.91 38.91 8.04
C GLU A 60 -7.52 37.53 8.64
N GLU A 61 -8.50 36.68 8.97
CA GLU A 61 -8.26 35.33 9.51
C GLU A 61 -7.90 34.33 8.39
N VAL A 62 -8.29 34.59 7.14
CA VAL A 62 -7.96 33.75 5.98
C VAL A 62 -6.60 34.16 5.42
N LYS A 63 -5.56 33.44 5.84
CA LYS A 63 -4.18 33.58 5.33
C LYS A 63 -4.06 33.08 3.88
N ASN A 64 -2.91 33.28 3.24
CA ASN A 64 -2.62 32.81 1.86
C ASN A 64 -3.50 33.42 0.75
N SER A 65 -3.64 34.76 0.76
CA SER A 65 -4.32 35.52 -0.32
C SER A 65 -5.78 35.10 -0.55
N GLY A 66 -6.47 34.68 0.50
CA GLY A 66 -7.87 34.24 0.40
C GLY A 66 -8.06 32.88 -0.24
N LYS A 67 -7.04 32.03 -0.36
CA LYS A 67 -7.18 30.68 -0.93
C LYS A 67 -7.18 29.61 0.17
N TYR A 68 -8.09 28.64 0.07
CA TYR A 68 -8.17 27.54 1.02
C TYR A 68 -8.62 26.23 0.36
N MET A 69 -7.79 25.20 0.40
CA MET A 69 -8.09 23.88 -0.15
C MET A 69 -8.37 22.90 0.99
N VAL A 70 -9.46 22.14 0.88
CA VAL A 70 -9.83 21.11 1.85
C VAL A 70 -9.34 19.76 1.34
N TYR A 71 -8.57 19.05 2.15
CA TYR A 71 -8.11 17.70 1.82
C TYR A 71 -9.16 16.71 2.32
N SER A 72 -10.35 16.73 1.70
CA SER A 72 -11.49 15.94 2.18
C SER A 72 -11.32 14.45 1.95
N GLU A 73 -10.35 14.05 1.12
CA GLU A 73 -9.95 12.66 0.92
C GLU A 73 -9.25 12.06 2.16
N GLY A 74 -8.80 12.89 3.11
CA GLY A 74 -8.16 12.42 4.34
C GLY A 74 -6.96 11.52 4.05
N ILE A 75 -6.96 10.32 4.64
CA ILE A 75 -5.89 9.33 4.44
C ILE A 75 -6.02 8.56 3.11
N TYR A 76 -7.16 8.68 2.42
CA TYR A 76 -7.49 7.90 1.22
C TYR A 76 -6.84 8.50 -0.02
N ILE A 77 -5.51 8.46 -0.08
CA ILE A 77 -4.70 8.98 -1.19
C ILE A 77 -4.10 7.82 -1.97
N GLY A 78 -4.27 7.84 -3.29
CA GLY A 78 -3.72 6.81 -4.19
C GLY A 78 -4.30 5.43 -3.88
N TYR A 79 -3.45 4.41 -3.79
CA TYR A 79 -3.88 3.03 -3.56
C TYR A 79 -4.70 2.86 -2.27
N ARG A 80 -4.45 3.66 -1.22
CA ARG A 80 -5.26 3.63 0.00
C ARG A 80 -6.75 3.85 -0.28
N TYR A 81 -7.11 4.65 -1.28
CA TYR A 81 -8.51 4.80 -1.70
C TYR A 81 -9.00 3.60 -2.50
N TYR A 82 -8.33 3.27 -3.61
CA TYR A 82 -8.83 2.26 -4.55
C TYR A 82 -8.90 0.86 -3.94
N GLU A 83 -7.89 0.48 -3.14
CA GLU A 83 -7.88 -0.82 -2.47
C GLU A 83 -8.91 -0.87 -1.33
N THR A 84 -9.21 0.25 -0.67
CA THR A 84 -10.26 0.30 0.37
C THR A 84 -11.64 0.20 -0.27
N ARG A 85 -11.90 0.94 -1.37
CA ARG A 85 -13.13 0.81 -2.15
C ARG A 85 -13.33 -0.59 -2.71
N TYR A 86 -12.25 -1.25 -3.11
CA TYR A 86 -12.29 -2.65 -3.53
C TYR A 86 -12.67 -3.59 -2.37
N GLU A 87 -11.99 -3.51 -1.23
CA GLU A 87 -12.34 -4.31 -0.05
C GLU A 87 -13.80 -4.08 0.36
N ASP A 88 -14.23 -2.83 0.45
CA ASP A 88 -15.61 -2.48 0.81
C ASP A 88 -16.64 -3.10 -0.15
N SER A 89 -16.32 -3.13 -1.45
CA SER A 89 -17.17 -3.73 -2.50
C SER A 89 -17.25 -5.26 -2.33
N VAL A 90 -16.12 -5.93 -2.10
CA VAL A 90 -16.04 -7.37 -1.87
C VAL A 90 -16.76 -7.77 -0.57
N MET A 91 -16.62 -6.96 0.49
CA MET A 91 -17.23 -7.21 1.78
C MET A 91 -18.71 -6.82 1.84
N GLY A 92 -19.23 -6.15 0.80
CA GLY A 92 -20.62 -5.71 0.73
C GLY A 92 -20.98 -4.65 1.78
N VAL A 93 -20.05 -3.75 2.08
CA VAL A 93 -20.30 -2.63 3.00
C VAL A 93 -21.38 -1.70 2.43
N GLU A 94 -22.20 -1.10 3.29
CA GLU A 94 -23.26 -0.18 2.85
C GLU A 94 -22.68 1.08 2.19
N HIS A 95 -23.42 1.67 1.25
CA HIS A 95 -23.06 2.93 0.56
C HIS A 95 -21.84 2.92 -0.37
N VAL A 96 -21.27 1.75 -0.68
CA VAL A 96 -20.09 1.64 -1.56
C VAL A 96 -20.39 1.96 -3.03
N GLY A 97 -21.66 1.88 -3.44
CA GLY A 97 -22.07 2.04 -4.84
C GLY A 97 -21.56 0.90 -5.72
N GLU A 98 -21.73 1.03 -7.03
CA GLU A 98 -21.08 0.11 -7.98
C GLU A 98 -19.59 0.48 -8.09
N PHE A 99 -18.71 -0.44 -7.69
CA PHE A 99 -17.26 -0.26 -7.81
C PHE A 99 -16.62 -1.57 -8.27
N ALA A 100 -15.95 -1.53 -9.42
CA ALA A 100 -15.20 -2.65 -10.00
C ALA A 100 -13.75 -2.23 -10.20
N TYR A 101 -12.83 -2.80 -9.42
CA TYR A 101 -11.43 -2.36 -9.41
C TYR A 101 -10.78 -2.36 -10.79
N LYS A 102 -11.02 -3.39 -11.60
CA LYS A 102 -10.48 -3.53 -12.98
C LYS A 102 -10.95 -2.47 -13.96
N ASP A 103 -12.04 -1.77 -13.66
CA ASP A 103 -12.56 -0.68 -14.50
C ASP A 103 -11.97 0.67 -14.07
N GLU A 104 -11.45 0.77 -12.85
CA GLU A 104 -10.95 2.01 -12.24
C GLU A 104 -9.42 2.10 -12.29
N VAL A 105 -8.71 1.01 -11.97
CA VAL A 105 -7.26 0.96 -11.90
C VAL A 105 -6.66 0.17 -13.05
N GLN A 106 -5.80 0.82 -13.82
CA GLN A 106 -5.06 0.19 -14.91
C GLN A 106 -3.77 -0.50 -14.40
N PHE A 107 -3.00 0.19 -13.55
CA PHE A 107 -1.83 -0.41 -12.90
C PHE A 107 -1.79 -0.03 -11.41
N PRO A 108 -1.75 -1.04 -10.50
CA PRO A 108 -1.70 -0.79 -9.07
C PRO A 108 -0.38 -0.16 -8.62
N PHE A 109 -0.40 0.47 -7.46
CA PHE A 109 0.82 0.86 -6.74
C PHE A 109 1.71 -0.38 -6.52
N GLY A 110 3.02 -0.24 -6.73
CA GLY A 110 3.97 -1.35 -6.66
C GLY A 110 4.01 -2.24 -7.93
N TYR A 111 3.14 -2.02 -8.91
CA TYR A 111 3.16 -2.84 -10.13
C TYR A 111 4.45 -2.68 -10.94
N GLY A 112 4.96 -3.77 -11.51
CA GLY A 112 6.12 -3.76 -12.39
C GLY A 112 6.41 -5.14 -12.98
N MET A 113 6.76 -5.18 -14.26
CA MET A 113 7.11 -6.40 -14.96
C MET A 113 8.63 -6.57 -15.08
N SER A 114 9.03 -7.81 -15.37
CA SER A 114 10.41 -8.21 -15.65
C SER A 114 10.41 -9.12 -16.89
N TYR A 115 11.56 -9.28 -17.53
CA TYR A 115 11.75 -10.28 -18.59
C TYR A 115 11.89 -11.71 -18.04
N THR A 116 11.89 -11.88 -16.71
CA THR A 116 11.90 -13.17 -16.04
C THR A 116 10.78 -13.26 -15.02
N ASN A 117 10.55 -14.45 -14.48
CA ASN A 117 9.54 -14.72 -13.46
C ASN A 117 10.22 -14.99 -12.11
N PHE A 118 9.53 -14.64 -11.03
CA PHE A 118 9.97 -14.91 -9.67
C PHE A 118 8.88 -15.61 -8.88
N THR A 119 9.28 -16.53 -8.01
CA THR A 119 8.37 -17.20 -7.08
C THR A 119 8.81 -16.99 -5.65
N TYR A 120 7.84 -16.87 -4.75
CA TYR A 120 8.07 -16.84 -3.31
C TYR A 120 7.92 -18.22 -2.68
N SER A 121 8.72 -18.49 -1.66
CA SER A 121 8.59 -19.66 -0.81
C SER A 121 9.12 -19.35 0.59
N ASN A 122 8.83 -20.21 1.57
CA ASN A 122 9.30 -20.07 2.96
C ASN A 122 9.01 -18.67 3.56
N TYR A 123 7.83 -18.11 3.28
CA TYR A 123 7.37 -16.90 3.93
C TYR A 123 7.21 -17.14 5.44
N GLN A 124 7.86 -16.32 6.26
CA GLN A 124 7.79 -16.38 7.70
C GLN A 124 7.78 -14.97 8.29
N VAL A 125 7.04 -14.81 9.38
CA VAL A 125 7.07 -13.59 10.21
C VAL A 125 7.44 -14.00 11.63
N VAL A 126 8.50 -13.42 12.15
CA VAL A 126 8.92 -13.58 13.54
C VAL A 126 8.61 -12.28 14.27
N GLU A 127 7.75 -12.36 15.27
CA GLU A 127 7.49 -11.24 16.17
C GLU A 127 8.66 -11.07 17.15
N GLY A 128 9.29 -9.90 17.11
CA GLY A 128 10.22 -9.43 18.13
C GLY A 128 9.57 -8.44 19.10
N THR A 129 10.36 -7.90 20.03
CA THR A 129 9.87 -6.92 21.02
C THR A 129 9.30 -5.67 20.34
N ASP A 130 10.08 -5.06 19.45
CA ASP A 130 9.76 -3.74 18.86
C ASP A 130 9.48 -3.80 17.35
N ALA A 131 9.64 -4.97 16.71
CA ALA A 131 9.48 -5.13 15.27
C ALA A 131 9.08 -6.57 14.90
N PHE A 132 8.49 -6.72 13.72
CA PHE A 132 8.32 -7.99 13.03
C PHE A 132 9.47 -8.19 12.05
N GLU A 133 10.13 -9.34 12.09
CA GLU A 133 11.08 -9.74 11.07
C GLU A 133 10.36 -10.61 10.04
N VAL A 134 10.16 -10.05 8.84
CA VAL A 134 9.54 -10.75 7.71
C VAL A 134 10.63 -11.33 6.83
N THR A 135 10.57 -12.64 6.56
CA THR A 135 11.51 -13.33 5.68
C THR A 135 10.79 -14.09 4.57
N VAL A 136 11.41 -14.15 3.39
CA VAL A 136 10.91 -14.91 2.25
C VAL A 136 12.05 -15.30 1.30
N ASP A 137 12.00 -16.51 0.77
CA ASP A 137 12.90 -16.93 -0.31
C ASP A 137 12.31 -16.51 -1.65
N VAL A 138 13.07 -15.70 -2.39
CA VAL A 138 12.76 -15.29 -3.77
C VAL A 138 13.63 -16.08 -4.72
N LYS A 139 13.01 -16.84 -5.61
CA LYS A 139 13.71 -17.59 -6.66
C LYS A 139 13.41 -17.00 -8.03
N ASN A 140 14.43 -16.81 -8.85
CA ASN A 140 14.26 -16.55 -10.28
C ASN A 140 13.94 -17.88 -10.99
N THR A 141 12.74 -18.00 -11.56
CA THR A 141 12.25 -19.23 -12.22
C THR A 141 12.11 -19.08 -13.73
N GLY A 142 12.59 -17.97 -14.31
CA GLY A 142 12.65 -17.81 -15.77
C GLY A 142 14.06 -17.99 -16.32
N ASP A 143 14.22 -17.68 -17.60
CA ASP A 143 15.41 -18.04 -18.38
C ASP A 143 16.50 -16.95 -18.42
N VAL A 144 16.25 -15.77 -17.85
CA VAL A 144 17.19 -14.64 -17.85
C VAL A 144 17.41 -14.07 -16.46
N ALA A 145 18.59 -13.51 -16.22
CA ALA A 145 18.90 -12.85 -14.96
C ALA A 145 17.98 -11.65 -14.71
N GLY A 146 17.62 -11.41 -13.45
CA GLY A 146 16.72 -10.32 -13.09
C GLY A 146 16.80 -9.92 -11.62
N LYS A 147 16.13 -8.83 -11.28
CA LYS A 147 15.94 -8.38 -9.89
C LYS A 147 14.46 -8.26 -9.60
N HIS A 148 14.08 -8.56 -8.36
CA HIS A 148 12.70 -8.49 -7.91
C HIS A 148 12.59 -7.62 -6.66
N VAL A 149 11.44 -6.96 -6.50
CA VAL A 149 11.12 -6.17 -5.29
C VAL A 149 10.10 -6.97 -4.49
N VAL A 150 10.44 -7.24 -3.23
CA VAL A 150 9.53 -7.80 -2.24
C VAL A 150 8.90 -6.64 -1.49
N GLU A 151 7.57 -6.60 -1.46
CA GLU A 151 6.79 -5.55 -0.80
C GLU A 151 5.97 -6.18 0.32
N VAL A 152 6.02 -5.59 1.51
CA VAL A 152 5.28 -6.00 2.70
C VAL A 152 4.22 -4.96 2.99
N TYR A 153 2.99 -5.43 3.13
CA TYR A 153 1.84 -4.61 3.41
C TYR A 153 1.20 -4.99 4.75
N LEU A 154 0.58 -4.02 5.39
CA LEU A 154 -0.17 -4.15 6.64
C LEU A 154 -1.63 -3.76 6.40
N GLN A 155 -2.54 -4.49 7.05
CA GLN A 155 -3.91 -4.05 7.26
C GLN A 155 -4.22 -4.01 8.76
N SER A 156 -4.74 -2.86 9.21
CA SER A 156 -5.24 -2.65 10.57
C SER A 156 -6.70 -3.09 10.68
N PRO A 157 -7.17 -3.50 11.89
CA PRO A 157 -8.59 -3.75 12.10
C PRO A 157 -9.39 -2.44 11.95
N TYR A 158 -10.63 -2.56 11.48
CA TYR A 158 -11.60 -1.46 11.43
C TYR A 158 -12.81 -1.76 12.32
N THR A 159 -12.74 -1.26 13.54
CA THR A 159 -13.58 -1.63 14.67
C THR A 159 -14.79 -0.71 14.85
N ASP A 160 -15.66 -1.03 15.82
CA ASP A 160 -16.75 -0.13 16.20
C ASP A 160 -16.23 1.15 16.86
N TYR A 161 -15.08 1.10 17.55
CA TYR A 161 -14.42 2.29 18.09
C TYR A 161 -14.04 3.26 16.97
N ASP A 162 -13.45 2.74 15.89
CA ASP A 162 -13.07 3.55 14.74
C ASP A 162 -14.27 4.22 14.09
N ARG A 163 -15.36 3.47 13.91
CA ARG A 163 -16.64 3.99 13.36
C ARG A 163 -17.27 5.04 14.25
N GLU A 164 -17.31 4.83 15.56
CA GLU A 164 -17.92 5.78 16.51
C GLU A 164 -17.11 7.08 16.61
N ASN A 165 -15.78 7.00 16.50
CA ASN A 165 -14.88 8.13 16.68
C ASN A 165 -14.36 8.72 15.35
N GLY A 166 -14.80 8.22 14.20
CA GLY A 166 -14.38 8.72 12.89
C GLY A 166 -12.87 8.56 12.64
N VAL A 167 -12.31 7.43 13.05
CA VAL A 167 -10.90 7.08 12.81
C VAL A 167 -10.83 6.26 11.53
N GLU A 168 -10.39 6.89 10.44
CA GLU A 168 -10.30 6.23 9.14
C GLU A 168 -9.13 5.24 9.08
N LYS A 169 -9.31 4.13 8.35
CA LYS A 169 -8.27 3.11 8.08
C LYS A 169 -8.23 2.82 6.58
N ALA A 170 -7.01 2.65 6.04
CA ALA A 170 -6.84 2.09 4.70
C ALA A 170 -6.86 0.55 4.78
N SER A 171 -7.42 -0.11 3.77
CA SER A 171 -7.46 -1.58 3.70
C SER A 171 -6.08 -2.22 3.55
N VAL A 172 -5.10 -1.47 3.06
CA VAL A 172 -3.73 -1.98 2.86
C VAL A 172 -2.75 -0.82 2.84
N GLU A 173 -1.61 -0.99 3.51
CA GLU A 173 -0.56 0.03 3.62
C GLU A 173 0.82 -0.61 3.46
N LEU A 174 1.66 -0.05 2.58
CA LEU A 174 3.05 -0.49 2.44
C LEU A 174 3.84 -0.14 3.70
N VAL A 175 4.37 -1.14 4.38
CA VAL A 175 5.14 -0.99 5.64
C VAL A 175 6.62 -1.36 5.48
N GLY A 176 7.00 -1.97 4.37
CA GLY A 176 8.40 -2.25 4.08
C GLY A 176 8.60 -2.85 2.70
N PHE A 177 9.80 -2.68 2.15
CA PHE A 177 10.17 -3.34 0.90
C PHE A 177 11.68 -3.58 0.85
N SER A 178 12.09 -4.55 0.05
CA SER A 178 13.50 -4.78 -0.25
C SER A 178 13.65 -5.34 -1.65
N LYS A 179 14.79 -5.06 -2.28
CA LYS A 179 15.08 -5.51 -3.64
C LYS A 179 16.17 -6.56 -3.62
N THR A 180 15.96 -7.63 -4.36
CA THR A 180 16.97 -8.69 -4.48
C THR A 180 18.25 -8.13 -5.13
N LYS A 181 19.36 -8.83 -4.92
CA LYS A 181 20.50 -8.77 -5.83
C LYS A 181 20.07 -9.25 -7.24
N LEU A 182 20.96 -9.13 -8.21
CA LEU A 182 20.74 -9.78 -9.50
C LEU A 182 20.76 -11.28 -9.28
N LEU A 183 19.66 -11.97 -9.60
CA LEU A 183 19.52 -13.41 -9.51
C LEU A 183 19.65 -14.00 -10.91
N GLU A 184 20.62 -14.90 -11.09
CA GLU A 184 20.68 -15.74 -12.27
C GLU A 184 19.47 -16.70 -12.32
N PRO A 185 19.12 -17.29 -13.49
CA PRO A 185 18.13 -18.35 -13.57
C PRO A 185 18.35 -19.43 -12.51
N GLU A 186 17.28 -19.84 -11.84
CA GLU A 186 17.25 -20.80 -10.72
C GLU A 186 17.93 -20.34 -9.43
N GLU A 187 18.59 -19.18 -9.39
CA GLU A 187 19.17 -18.63 -8.18
C GLU A 187 18.08 -18.14 -7.22
N SER A 188 18.33 -18.32 -5.92
CA SER A 188 17.45 -17.86 -4.85
C SER A 188 18.16 -16.90 -3.90
N GLN A 189 17.41 -15.97 -3.33
CA GLN A 189 17.84 -15.13 -2.23
C GLN A 189 16.76 -15.11 -1.14
N CYS A 190 17.17 -15.39 0.10
CA CYS A 190 16.38 -15.05 1.28
C CYS A 190 16.41 -13.53 1.50
N VAL A 191 15.25 -12.90 1.50
CA VAL A 191 15.06 -11.47 1.74
C VAL A 191 14.48 -11.29 3.13
N THR A 192 15.09 -10.41 3.92
CA THR A 192 14.62 -10.02 5.27
C THR A 192 14.19 -8.56 5.26
N ILE A 193 13.03 -8.27 5.82
CA ILE A 193 12.45 -6.93 5.96
C ILE A 193 11.98 -6.77 7.41
N CYS A 194 12.48 -5.75 8.10
CA CYS A 194 12.06 -5.43 9.47
C CYS A 194 10.94 -4.40 9.44
N ILE A 195 9.81 -4.73 10.07
CA ILE A 195 8.64 -3.85 10.19
C ILE A 195 8.53 -3.40 11.65
N PRO A 196 8.83 -2.13 11.99
CA PRO A 196 8.64 -1.62 13.33
C PRO A 196 7.19 -1.81 13.79
N LYS A 197 6.97 -2.21 15.05
CA LYS A 197 5.60 -2.33 15.60
C LYS A 197 4.86 -1.00 15.62
N GLU A 198 5.59 0.11 15.63
CA GLU A 198 4.97 1.43 15.53
C GLU A 198 4.27 1.71 14.20
N GLU A 199 4.50 0.89 13.15
CA GLU A 199 3.75 0.99 11.90
C GLU A 199 2.27 0.56 12.06
N LEU A 200 1.91 -0.12 13.16
CA LEU A 200 0.54 -0.55 13.42
C LEU A 200 -0.35 0.56 14.00
N LYS A 201 0.24 1.67 14.44
CA LYS A 201 -0.49 2.74 15.11
C LYS A 201 -1.29 3.59 14.13
N THR A 202 -2.41 4.14 14.58
CA THR A 202 -3.18 5.14 13.83
C THR A 202 -3.43 6.35 14.70
N TYR A 203 -3.53 7.54 14.09
CA TYR A 203 -3.83 8.75 14.83
C TYR A 203 -5.33 8.95 14.99
N ASP A 204 -5.82 9.02 16.22
CA ASP A 204 -7.19 9.43 16.53
C ASP A 204 -7.20 10.91 16.89
N ALA A 205 -7.68 11.75 15.97
CA ALA A 205 -7.77 13.19 16.16
C ALA A 205 -8.98 13.64 17.00
N ASN A 206 -9.97 12.76 17.19
CA ASN A 206 -11.29 13.09 17.71
C ASN A 206 -11.41 12.78 19.21
N MET A 207 -11.17 11.52 19.61
CA MET A 207 -11.35 11.08 21.00
C MET A 207 -10.02 11.09 21.77
N ALA A 208 -9.06 10.26 21.37
CA ALA A 208 -7.79 10.05 22.07
C ALA A 208 -6.79 11.20 21.87
N LYS A 209 -6.86 11.91 20.74
CA LYS A 209 -5.96 13.04 20.37
C LYS A 209 -4.48 12.65 20.35
N THR A 210 -4.23 11.41 19.96
CA THR A 210 -2.92 10.77 19.98
C THR A 210 -2.91 9.53 19.09
N TYR A 211 -1.75 8.88 18.96
CA TYR A 211 -1.66 7.58 18.30
C TYR A 211 -2.19 6.45 19.19
N ILE A 212 -3.03 5.61 18.60
CA ILE A 212 -3.63 4.43 19.22
C ILE A 212 -3.20 3.17 18.46
N LEU A 213 -3.24 2.04 19.15
CA LEU A 213 -3.21 0.70 18.59
C LEU A 213 -4.56 0.04 18.91
N ASP A 214 -5.31 -0.37 17.90
CA ASP A 214 -6.64 -0.94 18.09
C ASP A 214 -6.56 -2.41 18.52
N ALA A 215 -7.56 -2.86 19.28
CA ALA A 215 -7.76 -4.29 19.47
C ALA A 215 -8.26 -4.92 18.15
N GLY A 216 -7.73 -6.09 17.80
CA GLY A 216 -8.22 -6.86 16.66
C GLY A 216 -7.13 -7.58 15.88
N ASP A 217 -7.56 -8.10 14.73
CA ASP A 217 -6.72 -8.83 13.79
C ASP A 217 -5.99 -7.84 12.85
N TYR A 218 -4.68 -7.79 12.96
CA TYR A 218 -3.78 -7.16 11.99
C TYR A 218 -3.28 -8.21 11.00
N TYR A 219 -3.21 -7.86 9.72
CA TYR A 219 -2.71 -8.74 8.67
C TYR A 219 -1.42 -8.16 8.07
N ILE A 220 -0.32 -8.92 8.15
CA ILE A 220 0.93 -8.64 7.46
C ILE A 220 0.99 -9.56 6.25
N THR A 221 1.21 -9.03 5.06
CA THR A 221 1.26 -9.85 3.84
C THR A 221 2.35 -9.41 2.87
N LEU A 222 2.82 -10.34 2.05
CA LEU A 222 3.61 -10.01 0.86
C LEU A 222 2.70 -9.77 -0.35
N GLY A 223 3.00 -8.74 -1.12
CA GLY A 223 2.39 -8.48 -2.43
C GLY A 223 3.44 -8.32 -3.51
N THR A 224 3.07 -8.52 -4.78
CA THR A 224 3.88 -8.00 -5.91
C THR A 224 3.48 -6.58 -6.32
N ASN A 225 2.38 -6.10 -5.74
CA ASN A 225 1.78 -4.78 -5.81
C ASN A 225 0.70 -4.69 -4.70
N ALA A 226 0.10 -3.52 -4.48
CA ALA A 226 -0.91 -3.31 -3.44
C ALA A 226 -2.20 -4.12 -3.65
N HIS A 227 -2.59 -4.37 -4.90
CA HIS A 227 -3.82 -5.09 -5.22
C HIS A 227 -3.70 -6.60 -4.96
N ASP A 228 -2.54 -7.18 -5.26
CA ASP A 228 -2.22 -8.56 -4.86
C ASP A 228 -2.27 -8.71 -3.33
N ALA A 229 -1.76 -7.72 -2.59
CA ALA A 229 -1.74 -7.73 -1.14
C ALA A 229 -3.15 -7.74 -0.53
N ILE A 230 -4.06 -6.88 -1.02
CA ILE A 230 -5.44 -6.88 -0.52
C ILE A 230 -6.17 -8.18 -0.90
N ASN A 231 -5.93 -8.75 -2.09
CA ASN A 231 -6.48 -10.05 -2.46
C ASN A 231 -6.00 -11.17 -1.52
N ASN A 232 -4.71 -11.18 -1.14
CA ASN A 232 -4.18 -12.12 -0.15
C ASN A 232 -4.90 -12.01 1.21
N ILE A 233 -5.11 -10.79 1.70
CA ILE A 233 -5.78 -10.51 2.97
C ILE A 233 -7.25 -10.94 2.92
N LEU A 234 -7.98 -10.59 1.86
CA LEU A 234 -9.37 -11.00 1.64
C LEU A 234 -9.50 -12.53 1.60
N ALA A 235 -8.59 -13.22 0.90
CA ALA A 235 -8.54 -14.67 0.91
C ALA A 235 -8.27 -15.22 2.32
N ALA A 236 -7.37 -14.62 3.10
CA ALA A 236 -7.13 -15.01 4.49
C ALA A 236 -8.37 -14.85 5.38
N LYS A 237 -9.17 -13.79 5.16
CA LYS A 237 -10.49 -13.55 5.76
C LYS A 237 -11.60 -14.50 5.25
N GLY A 238 -11.33 -15.26 4.19
CA GLY A 238 -12.24 -16.27 3.64
C GLY A 238 -13.13 -15.80 2.49
N TYR A 239 -12.85 -14.63 1.91
CA TYR A 239 -13.49 -14.19 0.67
C TYR A 239 -12.87 -14.90 -0.54
N THR A 240 -13.62 -14.94 -1.65
CA THR A 240 -13.25 -15.62 -2.90
C THR A 240 -13.71 -14.81 -4.11
N THR A 241 -13.31 -15.23 -5.31
CA THR A 241 -13.80 -14.62 -6.57
C THR A 241 -15.31 -14.75 -6.78
N GLU A 242 -15.95 -15.77 -6.19
CA GLU A 242 -17.42 -15.90 -6.18
C GLU A 242 -18.11 -14.79 -5.35
N GLN A 243 -17.38 -14.14 -4.44
CA GLN A 243 -17.85 -13.07 -3.57
C GLN A 243 -17.42 -11.68 -4.05
N GLY A 244 -17.01 -11.55 -5.31
CA GLY A 244 -16.68 -10.27 -5.93
C GLY A 244 -15.19 -9.93 -5.96
N MET A 245 -14.31 -10.80 -5.45
CA MET A 245 -12.87 -10.63 -5.71
C MET A 245 -12.59 -10.79 -7.21
N ASP A 246 -11.66 -10.01 -7.74
CA ASP A 246 -11.34 -10.01 -9.16
C ASP A 246 -10.18 -10.96 -9.53
N ALA A 247 -9.46 -11.46 -8.52
CA ALA A 247 -8.41 -12.45 -8.61
C ALA A 247 -8.32 -13.27 -7.30
N GLU A 248 -7.77 -14.48 -7.38
CA GLU A 248 -7.52 -15.30 -6.20
C GLU A 248 -6.35 -14.74 -5.38
N GLY A 249 -6.49 -14.75 -4.05
CA GLY A 249 -5.42 -14.42 -3.12
C GLY A 249 -4.64 -15.64 -2.64
N ASN A 250 -3.39 -15.42 -2.22
CA ASN A 250 -2.52 -16.42 -1.62
C ASN A 250 -2.46 -16.27 -0.10
N ARG A 251 -3.19 -17.14 0.59
CA ARG A 251 -3.29 -17.17 2.06
C ARG A 251 -1.97 -17.55 2.75
N ASP A 252 -1.10 -18.28 2.05
CA ASP A 252 0.21 -18.70 2.57
C ASP A 252 1.20 -17.52 2.66
N LEU A 253 0.86 -16.37 2.07
CA LEU A 253 1.63 -15.13 2.15
C LEU A 253 1.04 -14.13 3.17
N VAL A 254 0.21 -14.60 4.10
CA VAL A 254 -0.43 -13.76 5.12
C VAL A 254 -0.10 -14.27 6.51
N PHE A 255 0.39 -13.36 7.36
CA PHE A 255 0.54 -13.56 8.79
C PHE A 255 -0.49 -12.73 9.53
N LYS A 256 -1.17 -13.34 10.50
CA LYS A 256 -2.16 -12.67 11.35
C LYS A 256 -1.58 -12.40 12.73
N TYR A 257 -1.58 -11.14 13.14
CA TYR A 257 -1.21 -10.69 14.47
C TYR A 257 -2.46 -10.22 15.22
N VAL A 258 -2.59 -10.58 16.50
CA VAL A 258 -3.77 -10.23 17.29
C VAL A 258 -3.34 -9.29 18.41
N VAL A 259 -4.01 -8.14 18.50
CA VAL A 259 -3.92 -7.22 19.62
C VAL A 259 -5.18 -7.39 20.46
N ASP A 260 -5.03 -7.74 21.74
CA ASP A 260 -6.18 -8.09 22.60
C ASP A 260 -6.98 -6.86 23.05
N ASP A 261 -6.30 -5.76 23.36
CA ASP A 261 -6.88 -4.54 23.94
C ASP A 261 -6.38 -3.30 23.21
N ILE A 262 -7.24 -2.28 23.11
CA ILE A 262 -6.86 -0.97 22.60
C ILE A 262 -5.78 -0.35 23.50
N ASP A 263 -4.73 0.21 22.90
CA ASP A 263 -3.65 0.91 23.58
C ASP A 263 -3.52 2.33 23.06
N SER A 264 -3.92 3.30 23.88
CA SER A 264 -3.79 4.72 23.60
C SER A 264 -2.63 5.37 24.37
N THR A 265 -1.69 4.58 24.88
CA THR A 265 -0.64 5.04 25.81
C THR A 265 0.76 4.81 25.28
N THR A 266 1.05 3.64 24.69
CA THR A 266 2.40 3.30 24.21
C THR A 266 2.93 4.30 23.20
N TYR A 267 2.07 4.77 22.30
CA TYR A 267 2.43 5.73 21.25
C TYR A 267 2.01 7.17 21.53
N ALA A 268 1.65 7.49 22.78
CA ALA A 268 1.22 8.83 23.16
C ALA A 268 2.36 9.83 23.42
N ILE A 269 3.60 9.35 23.41
CA ILE A 269 4.81 10.16 23.55
C ILE A 269 5.63 10.02 22.29
N SER A 270 6.05 11.16 21.73
CA SER A 270 6.95 11.19 20.57
C SER A 270 8.29 10.54 20.93
N ALA A 271 8.66 9.47 20.23
CA ALA A 271 9.95 8.81 20.41
C ALA A 271 11.15 9.74 20.10
N GLU A 272 10.97 10.70 19.18
CA GLU A 272 12.00 11.67 18.78
C GLU A 272 12.21 12.77 19.82
N THR A 273 11.13 13.30 20.40
CA THR A 273 11.19 14.50 21.26
C THR A 273 10.96 14.24 22.74
N GLY A 274 10.41 13.08 23.10
CA GLY A 274 9.97 12.75 24.46
C GLY A 274 8.74 13.54 24.93
N ASN A 275 8.14 14.36 24.07
CA ASN A 275 6.96 15.16 24.41
C ASN A 275 5.67 14.36 24.21
N THR A 276 4.68 14.64 25.05
CA THR A 276 3.31 14.19 24.84
C THR A 276 2.78 14.71 23.51
N ILE A 277 2.16 13.82 22.75
CA ILE A 277 1.50 14.17 21.49
C ILE A 277 0.16 14.83 21.82
N VAL A 278 -0.07 15.98 21.22
CA VAL A 278 -1.30 16.77 21.32
C VAL A 278 -1.63 17.35 19.95
N ASN A 279 -2.90 17.65 19.69
CA ASN A 279 -3.36 18.33 18.46
C ASN A 279 -2.75 19.74 18.31
#